data_AF-A0A946P452-F1
#
_entry.id   AF-A0A946P452-F1
#
_cell.length_a   1.000
_cell.length_b   1.000
_cell.length_c   1.000
_cell.angle_alpha   90.00
_cell.angle_beta   90.00
_cell.angle_gamma   90.00
#
_symmetry.space_group_name_H-M   'P 1'
#
loop_
_entity.id
_entity.type
_entity.pdbx_description
1 polymer ?
#
loop_
_entity_poly.entity_id
_entity_poly.type
_entity_poly.pdbx_seq_one_letter_code
_entity_poly.pdbx_strand_id
1 'polypeptide(L)'
;MKVPKLSVDQLTVINSILDQIKRHTQYNNSITEAVSSNLDISLNYHTHPNEDSYCVSILSEKIDLLTLTENKQSFIELAHIRGIGKSEEDCIPLMTYFGKKLKEIYIFNKLPDVYLNGSLYLQDD
;
A
#
# COMPACT_ATOMS: atom_id res chain seq x y z
N MET A 1 -6.42 -12.36 -14.00
CA MET A 1 -7.56 -12.77 -13.13
C MET A 1 -8.68 -11.75 -13.25
N LYS A 2 -9.96 -12.16 -13.25
CA LYS A 2 -11.08 -11.21 -13.09
C LYS A 2 -11.14 -10.82 -11.61
N VAL A 3 -10.83 -9.56 -11.30
CA VAL A 3 -10.94 -9.04 -9.93
C VAL A 3 -12.42 -9.02 -9.54
N PRO A 4 -12.82 -9.63 -8.40
CA PRO A 4 -14.20 -9.58 -7.92
C PRO A 4 -14.67 -8.14 -7.72
N LYS A 5 -15.96 -7.87 -7.96
CA LYS A 5 -16.55 -6.55 -7.71
C LYS A 5 -16.64 -6.32 -6.19
N LEU A 6 -16.15 -5.18 -5.72
CA LEU A 6 -16.24 -4.80 -4.31
C LEU A 6 -17.70 -4.63 -3.84
N SER A 7 -17.96 -5.04 -2.60
CA SER A 7 -19.22 -4.73 -1.92
C SER A 7 -19.27 -3.25 -1.50
N VAL A 8 -20.47 -2.74 -1.21
CA VAL A 8 -20.65 -1.36 -0.73
C VAL A 8 -19.92 -1.12 0.59
N ASP A 9 -19.93 -2.11 1.48
CA ASP A 9 -19.24 -2.03 2.78
C ASP A 9 -17.72 -1.94 2.59
N GLN A 10 -17.17 -2.75 1.67
CA GLN A 10 -15.75 -2.72 1.35
C GLN A 10 -15.32 -1.37 0.76
N LEU A 11 -16.13 -0.78 -0.13
CA LEU A 11 -15.88 0.55 -0.67
C LEU A 11 -15.90 1.62 0.44
N THR A 12 -16.84 1.51 1.37
CA THR A 12 -16.98 2.44 2.49
C THR A 12 -15.76 2.38 3.42
N VAL A 13 -15.28 1.18 3.74
CA VAL A 13 -14.07 0.98 4.55
C VAL A 13 -12.86 1.61 3.87
N ILE A 14 -12.62 1.34 2.59
CA ILE A 14 -11.47 1.90 1.88
C ILE A 14 -11.54 3.42 1.80
N ASN A 15 -12.70 4.00 1.47
CA ASN A 15 -12.84 5.45 1.40
C ASN A 15 -12.59 6.10 2.78
N SER A 16 -13.06 5.47 3.85
CA SER A 16 -12.78 5.93 5.22
C SER A 16 -11.29 5.90 5.55
N ILE A 17 -10.59 4.82 5.16
CA ILE A 17 -9.13 4.70 5.34
C ILE A 17 -8.39 5.79 4.56
N LEU A 18 -8.73 6.00 3.29
CA LEU A 18 -8.12 7.05 2.46
C LEU A 18 -8.30 8.44 3.07
N ASP A 19 -9.49 8.71 3.59
CA ASP A 19 -9.80 9.95 4.29
C ASP A 19 -9.02 10.10 5.60
N GLN A 20 -8.81 9.01 6.34
CA GLN A 20 -7.97 9.01 7.54
C GLN A 20 -6.50 9.28 7.21
N ILE A 21 -5.96 8.66 6.16
CA ILE A 21 -4.59 8.91 5.69
C ILE A 21 -4.41 10.38 5.34
N LYS A 22 -5.32 10.96 4.56
CA LYS A 22 -5.29 12.39 4.20
C LYS A 22 -5.31 13.33 5.40
N ARG A 23 -6.11 13.01 6.42
CA ARG A 23 -6.23 13.84 7.64
C ARG A 23 -5.08 13.64 8.62
N HIS A 24 -4.41 12.48 8.58
CA HIS A 24 -3.31 12.18 9.48
C HIS A 24 -2.02 12.86 8.98
N THR A 25 -1.62 13.95 9.62
CA THR A 25 -0.50 14.82 9.18
C THR A 25 0.76 14.04 8.83
N GLN A 26 1.19 13.11 9.70
CA GLN A 26 2.40 12.33 9.45
C GLN A 26 2.30 11.47 8.19
N TYR A 27 1.27 10.61 8.09
CA TYR A 27 1.07 9.73 6.92
C TYR A 27 0.91 10.52 5.63
N ASN A 28 0.10 11.58 5.66
CA ASN A 28 -0.10 12.41 4.48
C ASN A 28 1.20 13.07 4.01
N ASN A 29 2.00 13.60 4.95
CA ASN A 29 3.27 14.25 4.61
C ASN A 29 4.28 13.22 4.09
N SER A 30 4.44 12.08 4.76
CA SER A 30 5.40 11.04 4.35
C SER A 30 5.10 10.50 2.95
N ILE A 31 3.83 10.28 2.61
CA ILE A 31 3.42 9.87 1.26
C ILE A 31 3.68 11.00 0.24
N THR A 32 3.31 12.24 0.58
CA THR A 32 3.52 13.40 -0.30
C THR A 32 5.00 13.63 -0.60
N GLU A 33 5.86 13.51 0.42
CA GLU A 33 7.32 13.66 0.28
C GLU A 33 7.94 12.56 -0.57
N ALA A 34 7.53 11.30 -0.37
CA ALA A 34 7.99 10.17 -1.19
C ALA A 34 7.63 10.38 -2.67
N VAL A 35 6.39 10.79 -2.96
CA VAL A 35 5.95 11.09 -4.33
C VAL A 35 6.70 12.28 -4.92
N SER A 36 6.86 13.37 -4.16
CA SER A 36 7.58 14.57 -4.61
C SER A 36 9.06 14.27 -4.90
N SER A 37 9.60 13.22 -4.28
CA SER A 37 10.97 12.73 -4.50
C SER A 37 11.05 11.69 -5.62
N ASN A 38 9.96 11.45 -6.35
CA ASN A 38 9.83 10.42 -7.39
C ASN A 38 10.16 9.00 -6.89
N LEU A 39 9.88 8.70 -5.63
CA LEU A 39 10.04 7.34 -5.11
C LEU A 39 8.84 6.48 -5.50
N ASP A 40 9.13 5.24 -5.88
CA ASP A 40 8.11 4.25 -6.13
C ASP A 40 7.42 3.84 -4.82
N ILE A 41 6.10 3.69 -4.91
CA ILE A 41 5.25 3.27 -3.79
C ILE A 41 4.91 1.79 -3.94
N SER A 42 4.93 1.07 -2.83
CA SER A 42 4.48 -0.33 -2.75
C SER A 42 3.48 -0.50 -1.62
N LEU A 43 2.62 -1.50 -1.74
CA LEU A 43 1.64 -1.89 -0.73
C LEU A 43 1.94 -3.30 -0.25
N ASN A 44 2.24 -3.48 1.03
CA ASN A 44 2.45 -4.81 1.60
C ASN A 44 1.29 -5.19 2.53
N TYR A 45 0.44 -6.11 2.05
CA TYR A 45 -0.64 -6.69 2.83
C TYR A 45 -0.08 -7.84 3.66
N HIS A 46 -0.28 -7.80 4.98
CA HIS A 46 0.30 -8.80 5.87
C HIS A 46 -0.55 -8.98 7.13
N THR A 47 -0.36 -10.11 7.81
CA THR A 47 -0.92 -10.33 9.15
C THR A 47 0.19 -10.18 10.20
N HIS A 48 -0.20 -9.79 11.41
CA HIS A 48 0.68 -9.83 12.57
C HIS A 48 0.49 -11.15 13.32
N PRO A 49 1.50 -11.65 14.05
CA PRO A 49 1.32 -12.77 14.96
C PRO A 49 0.18 -12.48 15.95
N ASN A 50 -0.81 -13.38 16.00
CA ASN A 50 -2.01 -13.29 16.83
C ASN A 50 -3.09 -12.27 16.38
N GLU A 51 -3.03 -11.79 15.13
CA GLU A 51 -4.10 -11.01 14.53
C GLU A 51 -4.82 -11.79 13.44
N ASP A 52 -6.16 -11.80 13.51
CA ASP A 52 -7.03 -12.48 12.54
C ASP A 52 -7.39 -11.58 11.34
N SER A 53 -6.76 -10.41 11.22
CA SER A 53 -7.04 -9.44 10.16
C SER A 53 -5.77 -9.01 9.44
N TYR A 54 -5.90 -8.81 8.15
CA TYR A 54 -4.86 -8.22 7.32
C TYR A 54 -4.70 -6.73 7.63
N CYS A 55 -3.45 -6.30 7.67
CA CYS A 55 -3.01 -4.92 7.66
C CYS A 55 -2.42 -4.59 6.28
N VAL A 56 -2.25 -3.31 5.98
CA VAL A 56 -1.49 -2.85 4.81
C VAL A 56 -0.47 -1.80 5.23
N SER A 57 0.79 -2.04 4.87
CA SER A 57 1.85 -1.05 4.92
C SER A 57 1.95 -0.35 3.57
N ILE A 58 1.94 0.99 3.58
CA ILE A 58 2.33 1.80 2.43
C ILE A 58 3.82 2.05 2.56
N LEU A 59 4.59 1.57 1.59
CA LEU A 59 6.04 1.60 1.59
C LEU A 59 6.53 2.49 0.44
N SER A 60 7.66 3.16 0.63
CA SER A 60 8.46 3.66 -0.48
C SER A 60 9.76 2.89 -0.59
N GLU A 61 10.21 2.65 -1.81
CA GLU A 61 11.58 2.20 -2.04
C GLU A 61 12.54 3.36 -1.77
N LYS A 62 13.51 3.15 -0.89
CA LYS A 62 14.62 4.07 -0.70
C LYS A 62 15.84 3.52 -1.41
N ILE A 63 16.31 4.24 -2.42
CA ILE A 63 17.64 3.98 -2.98
C ILE A 63 18.66 4.55 -1.99
N ASP A 64 19.26 3.67 -1.19
CA ASP A 64 20.42 4.05 -0.39
C ASP A 64 21.68 3.96 -1.27
N LEU A 65 22.22 5.12 -1.61
CA LEU A 65 23.43 5.25 -2.44
C LEU A 65 24.65 4.57 -1.78
N LEU A 66 24.64 4.38 -0.46
CA LEU A 66 25.72 3.70 0.27
C LEU A 66 25.63 2.17 0.19
N THR A 67 24.45 1.61 -0.11
CA THR A 67 24.24 0.16 -0.23
C THR A 67 24.05 -0.30 -1.67
N LEU A 68 24.35 0.55 -2.66
CA LEU A 68 24.31 0.22 -4.09
C LEU A 68 25.11 -1.04 -4.45
N THR A 69 26.17 -1.34 -3.69
CA THR A 69 26.99 -2.54 -3.88
C THR A 69 26.39 -3.82 -3.30
N GLU A 70 25.36 -3.72 -2.46
CA GLU A 70 24.78 -4.87 -1.75
C GLU A 70 23.47 -5.40 -2.38
N ASN A 71 22.94 -4.77 -3.44
CA ASN A 71 21.64 -5.12 -4.05
C ASN A 71 20.49 -5.25 -3.02
N LYS A 72 20.58 -4.57 -1.87
CA LYS A 72 19.52 -4.56 -0.86
C LYS A 72 18.60 -3.39 -1.13
N GLN A 73 17.41 -3.69 -1.67
CA GLN A 73 16.31 -2.74 -1.65
C GLN A 73 15.92 -2.49 -0.19
N SER A 74 15.94 -1.22 0.22
CA SER A 74 15.50 -0.80 1.54
C SER A 74 14.14 -0.14 1.41
N PHE A 75 13.12 -0.71 2.07
CA PHE A 75 11.79 -0.11 2.13
C PHE A 75 11.66 0.76 3.38
N ILE A 76 11.01 1.91 3.24
CA ILE A 76 10.57 2.74 4.37
C ILE A 76 9.05 2.63 4.46
N GLU A 77 8.54 2.35 5.66
CA GLU A 77 7.10 2.40 5.92
C GLU A 77 6.65 3.86 6.10
N LEU A 78 5.72 4.31 5.24
CA LEU A 78 5.16 5.65 5.23
C LEU A 78 3.86 5.73 6.03
N ALA A 79 3.08 4.64 6.02
CA ALA A 79 1.85 4.50 6.77
C ALA A 79 1.54 3.03 7.02
N HIS A 80 0.93 2.74 8.17
CA HIS A 80 0.46 1.41 8.53
C HIS A 80 -1.02 1.46 8.86
N ILE A 81 -1.83 0.74 8.10
CA ILE A 81 -3.28 0.65 8.29
C ILE A 81 -3.63 -0.75 8.76
N ARG A 82 -4.25 -0.85 9.94
CA ARG A 82 -4.64 -2.14 10.54
C ARG A 82 -6.07 -2.51 10.19
N GLY A 83 -6.33 -3.80 10.05
CA GLY A 83 -7.68 -4.35 9.90
C GLY A 83 -8.37 -4.03 8.58
N ILE A 84 -7.63 -4.01 7.47
CA ILE A 84 -8.17 -3.70 6.14
C ILE A 84 -8.97 -4.86 5.52
N GLY A 85 -8.68 -6.10 5.90
CA GLY A 85 -9.37 -7.30 5.40
C GLY A 85 -9.32 -8.46 6.39
N LYS A 86 -10.18 -9.46 6.21
CA LYS A 86 -10.26 -10.64 7.10
C LYS A 86 -9.60 -11.89 6.53
N SER A 87 -9.40 -11.93 5.22
CA SER A 87 -8.79 -13.03 4.51
C SER A 87 -8.00 -12.52 3.31
N GLU A 88 -7.13 -13.35 2.76
CA GLU A 88 -6.41 -13.02 1.52
C GLU A 88 -7.38 -12.77 0.35
N GLU A 89 -8.43 -13.60 0.24
CA GLU A 89 -9.47 -13.48 -0.78
C GLU A 89 -10.22 -12.14 -0.70
N ASP A 90 -10.48 -11.66 0.53
CA ASP A 90 -11.06 -10.33 0.76
C ASP A 90 -10.09 -9.23 0.35
N CYS A 91 -8.78 -9.42 0.55
CA CYS A 91 -7.77 -8.42 0.26
C CYS A 91 -7.53 -8.23 -1.23
N ILE A 92 -7.63 -9.25 -2.09
CA ILE A 92 -7.36 -9.13 -3.54
C ILE A 92 -8.13 -7.98 -4.22
N PRO A 93 -9.47 -7.88 -4.11
CA PRO A 93 -10.19 -6.77 -4.72
C PRO A 93 -9.91 -5.43 -4.01
N LEU A 94 -9.58 -5.45 -2.72
CA LEU A 94 -9.20 -4.26 -1.94
C LEU A 94 -7.83 -3.71 -2.37
N MET A 95 -6.84 -4.57 -2.57
CA MET A 95 -5.48 -4.24 -3.04
C MET A 95 -5.53 -3.42 -4.33
N THR A 96 -6.27 -3.93 -5.32
CA THR A 96 -6.37 -3.30 -6.64
C THR A 96 -7.05 -1.93 -6.54
N TYR A 97 -8.15 -1.85 -5.78
CA TYR A 97 -8.90 -0.60 -5.66
C TYR A 97 -8.16 0.45 -4.83
N PHE A 98 -7.57 0.04 -3.71
CA PHE A 98 -6.82 0.91 -2.82
C PHE A 98 -5.60 1.51 -3.52
N GLY A 99 -4.81 0.70 -4.23
CA GLY A 99 -3.67 1.19 -5.02
C GLY A 99 -4.08 2.20 -6.10
N LYS A 100 -5.18 1.95 -6.82
CA LYS A 100 -5.74 2.90 -7.80
C LYS A 100 -6.14 4.22 -7.14
N LYS A 101 -6.82 4.17 -6.00
CA LYS A 101 -7.24 5.38 -5.29
C LYS A 101 -6.09 6.18 -4.71
N LEU A 102 -5.07 5.51 -4.17
CA LEU A 102 -3.85 6.20 -3.75
C LEU A 102 -3.16 6.90 -4.93
N LYS A 103 -3.03 6.21 -6.07
CA LYS A 103 -2.51 6.81 -7.30
C LYS A 103 -3.31 8.03 -7.74
N GLU A 104 -4.64 7.98 -7.71
CA GLU A 104 -5.49 9.14 -8.05
C GLU A 104 -5.33 10.31 -7.08
N ILE A 105 -5.23 10.03 -5.77
CA ILE A 105 -5.17 11.06 -4.72
C ILE A 105 -3.81 11.76 -4.69
N TYR A 106 -2.74 10.99 -4.78
CA TYR A 106 -1.36 11.48 -4.61
C TYR A 106 -0.62 11.60 -5.95
N ILE A 107 -1.26 11.25 -7.07
CA ILE A 107 -0.72 11.41 -8.43
C ILE A 107 0.58 10.62 -8.63
N PHE A 108 0.55 9.31 -8.35
CA PHE A 108 1.71 8.44 -8.58
C PHE A 108 1.98 8.26 -10.08
N ASN A 109 3.27 8.14 -10.46
CA ASN A 109 3.67 7.89 -11.84
C ASN A 109 3.22 6.50 -12.33
N LYS A 110 3.37 5.48 -11.48
CA LYS A 110 2.96 4.09 -11.72
C LYS A 110 1.96 3.61 -10.67
N LEU A 111 1.26 2.49 -10.92
CA LEU A 111 0.49 1.84 -9.87
C LEU A 111 1.45 1.28 -8.81
N PRO A 112 1.04 1.25 -7.52
CA PRO A 112 1.86 0.62 -6.50
C PRO A 112 2.05 -0.87 -6.75
N ASP A 113 3.28 -1.34 -6.60
CA ASP A 113 3.55 -2.78 -6.54
C ASP A 113 2.90 -3.35 -5.27
N VAL A 114 2.21 -4.48 -5.40
CA VAL A 114 1.48 -5.12 -4.31
C VAL A 114 2.21 -6.37 -3.87
N TYR A 115 2.51 -6.43 -2.58
CA TYR A 115 3.08 -7.57 -1.89
C TYR A 115 2.03 -8.15 -0.95
N LEU A 116 2.08 -9.47 -0.79
CA LEU A 116 1.31 -10.22 0.17
C LEU A 116 2.28 -11.03 1.03
N ASN A 117 2.27 -10.77 2.35
CA ASN A 117 3.19 -11.37 3.31
C ASN A 117 4.66 -11.26 2.84
N GLY A 118 5.03 -10.10 2.27
CA GLY A 118 6.38 -9.83 1.76
C GLY A 118 6.71 -10.45 0.39
N SER A 119 5.80 -11.21 -0.21
CA SER A 119 5.99 -11.79 -1.55
C SER A 119 5.27 -10.95 -2.60
N LEU A 120 5.93 -10.65 -3.72
CA LEU A 120 5.33 -9.88 -4.82
C LEU A 120 4.09 -10.62 -5.35
N TYR A 121 2.96 -9.91 -5.40
CA TYR A 121 1.66 -10.44 -5.77
C TYR A 121 1.10 -9.80 -7.05
N LEU A 122 1.19 -8.47 -7.17
CA LEU A 122 0.88 -7.74 -8.40
C LEU A 122 1.98 -6.71 -8.66
N GLN A 123 2.43 -6.60 -9.89
CA GLN A 123 3.38 -5.59 -10.36
C GLN A 123 2.70 -4.78 -11.47
N ASP A 124 2.99 -3.48 -11.56
CA ASP A 124 2.62 -2.69 -12.74
C ASP A 124 3.54 -3.12 -13.90
N ASP A 125 2.98 -3.63 -15.00
CA ASP A 125 3.72 -4.04 -16.22
C ASP A 125 4.32 -2.82 -16.95
#